data_AF-A0A928PWW2-F1
#
_entry.id   AF-A0A928PWW2-F1
#
_cell.length_a   1.000
_cell.length_b   1.000
_cell.length_c   1.000
_cell.angle_alpha   90.00
_cell.angle_beta   90.00
_cell.angle_gamma   90.00
#
_symmetry.space_group_name_H-M   'P 1'
#
loop_
_entity.id
_entity.type
_entity.pdbx_description
1 polymer ?
#
loop_
_entity_poly.entity_id
_entity_poly.type
_entity_poly.pdbx_seq_one_letter_code
_entity_poly.pdbx_strand_id
1 'polypeptide(L)' 'MYGLSALPRKTVEAMAYVPFQPDNAETYAVYRGFEAGTMFKALDKPFCPQNCGGFKL' A
#
# COMPACT_ATOMS: atom_id res chain seq x y z
N MET A 1 27.39 4.85 27.13
CA MET A 1 26.33 3.94 26.65
C MET A 1 25.90 4.43 25.28
N TYR A 2 26.23 3.71 24.21
CA TYR A 2 25.84 4.08 22.85
C TYR A 2 24.36 3.75 22.62
N GLY A 3 23.49 4.70 22.99
CA GLY A 3 22.06 4.63 22.70
C GLY A 3 21.81 4.92 21.22
N LEU A 4 22.10 3.94 20.36
CA LEU A 4 21.61 3.97 18.99
C LEU A 4 20.08 3.83 19.08
N SER A 5 19.37 4.95 18.90
CA SER A 5 17.93 4.94 18.66
C SER A 5 17.65 3.89 17.58
N ALA A 6 16.80 2.90 17.87
CA ALA A 6 16.44 1.83 16.93
C ALA A 6 15.77 2.37 15.65
N LEU A 7 15.40 3.65 15.65
CA LEU A 7 14.70 4.32 14.58
C LEU A 7 15.52 5.50 14.03
N PRO A 8 15.47 5.73 12.70
CA PRO A 8 16.10 6.87 12.06
C PRO A 8 15.51 8.19 12.55
N ARG A 9 16.32 9.26 12.51
CA ARG A 9 15.94 10.62 12.96
C ARG A 9 14.67 11.18 12.31
N LYS A 10 14.32 10.68 11.12
CA LYS A 10 13.02 10.89 10.47
C LYS A 10 12.31 9.56 10.37
N THR A 11 11.40 9.28 11.29
CA THR A 11 10.51 8.13 11.21
C THR A 11 9.47 8.39 10.11
N VAL A 12 9.33 7.47 9.17
CA VAL A 12 8.19 7.49 8.25
C VAL A 12 6.93 7.32 9.11
N GLU A 13 5.88 8.10 8.84
CA GLU A 13 4.60 7.88 9.50
C GLU A 13 4.13 6.46 9.20
N ALA A 14 4.00 5.65 10.25
CA ALA A 14 3.40 4.34 10.13
C ALA A 14 1.90 4.55 9.88
N MET A 15 1.48 4.46 8.63
CA MET A 15 0.07 4.29 8.30
C MET A 15 -0.36 2.96 8.92
N ALA A 16 -1.21 3.00 9.95
CA ALA A 16 -1.75 1.79 10.54
C ALA A 16 -2.36 0.93 9.42
N TYR A 17 -1.89 -0.31 9.29
CA TYR A 17 -2.46 -1.25 8.32
C TYR A 17 -3.88 -1.60 8.79
N VAL A 18 -4.87 -0.85 8.31
CA VAL A 18 -6.29 -1.19 8.49
C VAL A 18 -6.61 -2.23 7.43
N PRO A 19 -6.95 -3.48 7.80
CA PRO A 19 -7.37 -4.47 6.84
C PRO A 19 -8.58 -3.95 6.06
N PHE A 20 -8.56 -4.10 4.75
CA PHE A 20 -9.72 -3.78 3.93
C PHE A 20 -10.92 -4.62 4.40
N GLN A 21 -12.00 -3.96 4.82
CA GLN A 21 -13.23 -4.62 5.25
C GLN A 21 -14.15 -4.76 4.03
N PRO A 22 -14.35 -5.98 3.50
CA PRO A 22 -14.97 -6.19 2.19
C PRO A 22 -16.51 -6.18 2.23
N ASP A 23 -17.14 -5.50 3.20
CA ASP A 23 -18.59 -5.61 3.41
C ASP A 23 -19.36 -5.18 2.14
N ASN A 24 -20.02 -6.14 1.51
CA ASN A 24 -20.66 -6.04 0.18
C ASN A 24 -19.82 -5.33 -0.90
N ALA A 25 -18.49 -5.43 -0.84
CA ALA A 25 -17.61 -4.79 -1.82
C ALA A 25 -17.79 -5.40 -3.21
N GLU A 26 -17.88 -4.55 -4.23
CA GLU A 26 -17.86 -5.02 -5.61
C GLU A 26 -16.51 -5.66 -5.96
N THR A 27 -16.56 -6.89 -6.44
CA THR A 27 -15.37 -7.65 -6.84
C THR A 27 -15.37 -7.94 -8.34
N TYR A 28 -14.18 -7.99 -8.92
CA TYR A 28 -13.98 -8.64 -10.21
C TYR A 28 -14.16 -10.16 -10.09
N ALA A 29 -14.19 -10.84 -11.23
CA ALA A 29 -14.04 -12.29 -11.25
C ALA A 29 -12.70 -12.71 -10.65
N VAL A 30 -12.67 -13.87 -9.99
CA VAL A 30 -11.54 -14.35 -9.17
C VAL A 30 -10.21 -14.37 -9.92
N TYR A 31 -10.22 -14.68 -11.23
CA TYR A 31 -8.99 -14.73 -12.05
C TYR A 31 -8.23 -13.40 -12.06
N ARG A 32 -8.93 -12.26 -11.95
CA ARG A 32 -8.29 -10.93 -11.91
C ARG A 32 -7.44 -10.73 -10.66
N GLY A 33 -7.76 -11.41 -9.56
CA GLY A 33 -6.92 -11.42 -8.37
C GLY A 33 -5.53 -12.00 -8.63
N PHE A 34 -5.42 -12.99 -9.52
CA PHE A 34 -4.13 -13.57 -9.91
C PHE A 34 -3.35 -12.68 -10.87
N GLU A 35 -4.02 -11.97 -11.77
CA GLU A 35 -3.38 -11.08 -12.74
C GLU A 35 -2.94 -9.73 -12.15
N ALA A 36 -3.82 -9.11 -11.34
CA ALA A 36 -3.67 -7.74 -10.87
C ALA A 36 -3.29 -7.62 -9.38
N GLY A 37 -3.22 -8.76 -8.65
CA GLY A 37 -2.91 -8.79 -7.23
C GLY A 37 -4.08 -8.40 -6.31
N THR A 38 -5.26 -8.13 -6.86
CA THR A 38 -6.49 -7.87 -6.09
C THR A 38 -7.75 -8.21 -6.89
N MET A 39 -8.77 -8.74 -6.21
CA MET A 39 -10.13 -8.90 -6.77
C MET A 39 -11.04 -7.71 -6.44
N PHE A 40 -10.63 -6.84 -5.53
CA PHE A 40 -11.43 -5.72 -5.06
C PHE A 40 -11.18 -4.49 -5.93
N LYS A 41 -12.23 -3.98 -6.59
CA LYS A 41 -12.13 -2.81 -7.46
C LYS A 41 -11.58 -1.58 -6.73
N ALA A 42 -11.97 -1.42 -5.47
CA ALA A 42 -11.50 -0.31 -4.61
C ALA A 42 -9.99 -0.34 -4.34
N LEU A 43 -9.35 -1.51 -4.49
CA LEU A 43 -7.91 -1.70 -4.29
C LEU A 43 -7.12 -1.72 -5.61
N ASP A 44 -7.79 -1.85 -6.76
CA ASP A 44 -7.18 -1.80 -8.09
C ASP A 44 -6.88 -0.35 -8.50
N LYS A 45 -5.92 0.24 -7.80
CA LYS A 45 -5.48 1.63 -8.00
C LYS A 45 -4.30 1.66 -8.97
N PRO A 46 -4.30 2.56 -9.97
CA PRO A 46 -3.13 2.71 -10.82
C PRO A 46 -1.92 3.03 -9.96
N PHE A 47 -0.81 2.38 -10.24
CA PHE A 47 0.46 2.82 -9.69
C PHE A 47 0.67 4.25 -10.20
N CYS A 48 0.66 5.25 -9.31
CA CYS A 48 0.88 6.65 -9.67
C CYS A 48 2.39 6.96 -9.56
N PRO A 49 3.19 6.84 -10.64
CA PRO A 49 4.59 7.24 -10.59
C PRO A 49 4.77 8.76 -10.51
N GLN A 50 3.73 9.56 -10.79
CA GLN A 50 3.89 11.00 -10.99
C GLN A 50 4.01 11.81 -9.69
N ASN A 51 3.53 11.33 -8.53
CA ASN A 51 3.59 12.09 -7.27
C ASN A 51 4.04 11.26 -6.04
N CYS A 52 4.44 10.01 -6.22
CA CYS A 52 5.01 9.20 -5.14
C CYS A 52 6.50 9.49 -4.96
N GLY A 53 6.86 10.71 -4.51
CA GLY A 53 8.11 11.03 -3.79
C GLY A 53 9.46 10.47 -4.28
N GLY A 54 9.58 10.04 -5.53
CA GLY A 54 10.71 9.26 -6.02
C GLY A 54 11.12 9.73 -7.40
N PHE A 55 11.82 10.86 -7.47
CA PHE A 55 12.69 11.14 -8.60
C PHE A 55 13.72 10.00 -8.67
N LYS A 56 13.71 9.24 -9.76
CA LYS A 56 14.86 8.43 -10.15
C LYS A 56 15.43 9.06 -11.43
N LEU A 57 16.69 9.48 -11.30
CA LEU A 57 17.58 10.03 -12.33
C LEU A 57 17.58 9.21 -13.62
#